data_AF-A0A3A8LPN6-F1
#
_entry.id   AF-A0A3A8LPN6-F1
#
_cell.length_a   1.000
_cell.length_b   1.000
_cell.length_c   1.000
_cell.angle_alpha   90.00
_cell.angle_beta   90.00
_cell.angle_gamma   90.00
#
_symmetry.space_group_name_H-M   'P 1'
#
loop_
_entity.id
_entity.type
_entity.pdbx_description
1 polymer ?
#
loop_
_entity_poly.entity_id
_entity_poly.type
_entity_poly.pdbx_seq_one_letter_code
_entity_poly.pdbx_strand_id
1 'polypeptide(L)'
;LVGSEYNTRREQCETGARFFNKPALRDVTLEEFSASESQLDALVAKRVRHVITENARTLEAADALSNGDLKRMGELMAESHASMRDDFEITVPPIDQLVEIVKAEIGPRGGVRMTGGGFGGCIVAL
;
A
#
# COMPACT_ATOMS: atom_id res chain seq x y z
N LEU A 1 16.91 -6.91 -8.43
CA LEU A 1 16.73 -6.08 -7.21
C LEU A 1 17.65 -4.86 -7.15
N VAL A 2 18.66 -4.73 -8.02
CA VAL A 2 19.37 -3.46 -8.27
C VAL A 2 19.02 -3.03 -9.70
N GLY A 3 18.33 -1.89 -9.90
CA GLY A 3 18.45 -1.18 -11.19
C GLY A 3 17.25 -0.51 -11.88
N SER A 4 15.97 -0.70 -11.54
CA SER A 4 14.93 0.14 -12.21
C SER A 4 13.76 0.51 -11.31
N GLU A 5 12.81 -0.38 -11.09
CA GLU A 5 11.49 0.02 -10.57
C GLU A 5 11.45 0.43 -9.10
N TYR A 6 12.17 -0.28 -8.22
CA TYR A 6 12.18 0.05 -6.79
C TYR A 6 12.81 1.43 -6.53
N ASN A 7 13.89 1.76 -7.24
CA ASN A 7 14.53 3.07 -7.16
C ASN A 7 13.62 4.17 -7.70
N THR A 8 12.90 3.90 -8.80
CA THR A 8 11.89 4.82 -9.32
C THR A 8 10.80 5.10 -8.28
N ARG A 9 10.28 4.07 -7.59
CA ARG A 9 9.26 4.28 -6.52
C ARG A 9 9.81 5.12 -5.38
N ARG A 10 11.05 4.87 -4.97
CA ARG A 10 11.72 5.67 -3.93
C ARG A 10 11.86 7.13 -4.34
N GLU A 11 12.35 7.40 -5.55
CA GLU A 11 12.52 8.76 -6.06
C GLU A 11 11.18 9.51 -6.18
N GLN A 12 10.13 8.82 -6.60
CA GLN A 12 8.76 9.36 -6.63
C GLN A 12 8.27 9.73 -5.23
N CYS A 13 8.53 8.88 -4.23
CA CYS A 13 8.18 9.19 -2.84
C CYS A 13 8.98 10.38 -2.29
N GLU A 14 10.28 10.44 -2.57
CA GLU A 14 11.15 11.56 -2.17
C GLU A 14 10.70 12.87 -2.85
N THR A 15 10.25 12.81 -4.10
CA THR A 15 9.67 13.96 -4.81
C THR A 15 8.40 14.44 -4.14
N GLY A 16 7.50 13.53 -3.74
CA GLY A 16 6.32 13.88 -2.96
C GLY A 16 6.68 14.54 -1.62
N ALA A 17 7.64 13.98 -0.88
CA ALA A 17 8.08 14.54 0.40
C ALA A 17 8.66 15.97 0.24
N ARG A 18 9.46 16.19 -0.82
CA ARG A 18 9.98 17.52 -1.17
C ARG A 18 8.86 18.51 -1.50
N PHE A 19 7.82 18.09 -2.23
CA PHE A 19 6.67 18.94 -2.54
C PHE A 19 5.98 19.47 -1.27
N PHE A 20 5.80 18.61 -0.26
CA PHE A 20 5.21 19.01 1.03
C PHE A 20 6.22 19.66 1.99
N ASN A 21 7.48 19.85 1.58
CA ASN A 21 8.56 20.32 2.44
C ASN A 21 8.70 19.52 3.75
N LYS A 22 8.59 18.19 3.66
CA LYS A 22 8.72 17.27 4.79
C LYS A 22 9.94 16.35 4.62
N PRO A 23 10.57 15.89 5.71
CA PRO A 23 11.67 14.92 5.63
C PRO A 23 11.25 13.58 5.01
N ALA A 24 10.02 13.13 5.28
CA ALA A 24 9.46 11.91 4.75
C ALA A 24 7.94 11.99 4.61
N LEU A 25 7.35 11.11 3.80
CA LEU A 25 5.90 11.05 3.57
C LEU A 25 5.09 10.69 4.82
N ARG A 26 5.70 10.06 5.83
CA ARG A 26 5.04 9.81 7.12
C ARG A 26 4.67 11.09 7.88
N ASP A 27 5.33 12.21 7.54
CA ASP A 27 5.13 13.51 8.19
C ASP A 27 4.10 14.38 7.40
N VAL A 28 3.45 13.79 6.38
CA VAL A 28 2.37 14.39 5.58
C VAL A 28 1.04 13.78 6.02
N THR A 29 0.09 14.63 6.36
CA THR A 29 -1.28 14.24 6.75
C THR A 29 -2.16 13.99 5.52
N LEU A 30 -3.26 13.24 5.69
CA LEU A 30 -4.20 12.99 4.61
C LEU A 30 -4.90 14.29 4.17
N GLU A 31 -5.11 15.22 5.09
CA GLU A 31 -5.70 16.53 4.85
C GLU A 31 -4.76 17.42 4.02
N GLU A 32 -3.47 17.50 4.37
CA GLU A 32 -2.45 18.21 3.58
C GLU A 32 -2.38 17.65 2.16
N PHE A 33 -2.37 16.32 2.03
CA PHE A 33 -2.35 15.65 0.73
C PHE A 33 -3.59 15.94 -0.09
N SER A 34 -4.79 15.76 0.46
CA SER A 34 -6.06 15.95 -0.25
C SER A 34 -6.23 17.39 -0.76
N ALA A 35 -5.75 18.38 0.01
CA ALA A 35 -5.80 19.79 -0.38
C ALA A 35 -4.87 20.14 -1.56
N SER A 36 -3.82 19.35 -1.78
CA SER A 36 -2.76 19.65 -2.76
C SER A 36 -2.58 18.57 -3.82
N GLU A 37 -3.41 17.52 -3.81
CA GLU A 37 -3.27 16.34 -4.66
C GLU A 37 -3.21 16.72 -6.16
N SER A 38 -4.10 17.62 -6.59
CA SER A 38 -4.18 18.05 -7.99
C SER A 38 -2.99 18.90 -8.46
N GLN A 39 -2.11 19.32 -7.53
CA GLN A 39 -0.92 20.12 -7.82
C GLN A 39 0.33 19.23 -8.02
N LEU A 40 0.25 17.95 -7.65
CA LEU A 40 1.31 16.98 -7.85
C LEU A 40 1.26 16.41 -9.28
N ASP A 41 2.41 15.94 -9.76
CA ASP A 41 2.43 15.00 -10.88
C ASP A 41 1.55 13.78 -10.55
N ALA A 42 0.75 13.33 -11.52
CA ALA A 42 -0.27 12.31 -11.28
C ALA A 42 0.33 10.98 -10.78
N LEU A 43 1.52 10.58 -11.26
CA LEU A 43 2.18 9.37 -10.79
C LEU A 43 2.72 9.56 -9.37
N VAL A 44 3.32 10.72 -9.08
CA VAL A 44 3.78 11.05 -7.72
C VAL A 44 2.60 11.07 -6.74
N ALA A 45 1.47 11.68 -7.12
CA ALA A 45 0.27 11.72 -6.30
C ALA A 45 -0.22 10.32 -5.89
N LYS A 46 -0.23 9.36 -6.83
CA LYS A 46 -0.53 7.96 -6.53
C LYS A 46 0.45 7.36 -5.52
N ARG A 47 1.77 7.55 -5.69
CA ARG A 47 2.76 7.00 -4.74
C ARG A 47 2.61 7.59 -3.34
N VAL A 48 2.33 8.89 -3.26
CA VAL A 48 2.06 9.58 -2.00
C VAL A 48 0.79 9.03 -1.34
N ARG A 49 -0.31 8.89 -2.10
CA ARG A 49 -1.56 8.32 -1.59
C ARG A 49 -1.34 6.93 -1.00
N HIS A 50 -0.62 6.06 -1.71
CA HIS A 50 -0.29 4.73 -1.20
C HIS A 50 0.40 4.83 0.15
N VAL A 51 1.51 5.58 0.25
CA VAL A 51 2.31 5.62 1.48
C VAL A 51 1.54 6.21 2.67
N ILE A 52 0.81 7.31 2.48
CA ILE A 52 0.03 7.94 3.56
C ILE A 52 -1.08 7.00 4.04
N THR A 53 -1.84 6.42 3.11
CA THR A 53 -2.95 5.54 3.46
C THR A 53 -2.48 4.19 3.99
N GLU A 54 -1.34 3.68 3.53
CA GLU A 54 -0.75 2.42 4.02
C GLU A 54 -0.21 2.59 5.45
N ASN A 55 0.38 3.74 5.78
CA ASN A 55 0.78 4.04 7.15
C ASN A 55 -0.42 4.02 8.10
N ALA A 56 -1.53 4.67 7.70
CA ALA A 56 -2.77 4.66 8.48
C ALA A 56 -3.35 3.24 8.62
N ARG A 57 -3.45 2.49 7.50
CA ARG A 57 -3.90 1.08 7.51
C ARG A 57 -3.04 0.19 8.40
N THR A 58 -1.73 0.45 8.48
CA THR A 58 -0.83 -0.34 9.32
C THR A 58 -1.12 -0.16 10.80
N LEU A 59 -1.42 1.07 11.23
CA LEU A 59 -1.83 1.33 12.62
C LEU A 59 -3.16 0.65 12.92
N GLU A 60 -4.13 0.79 12.02
CA GLU A 60 -5.44 0.15 12.17
C GLU A 60 -5.35 -1.39 12.18
N ALA A 61 -4.45 -1.96 11.37
CA ALA A 61 -4.20 -3.40 11.34
C ALA A 61 -3.60 -3.90 12.66
N ALA A 62 -2.72 -3.13 13.30
CA ALA A 62 -2.18 -3.46 14.61
C ALA A 62 -3.28 -3.49 15.68
N ASP A 63 -4.20 -2.53 15.66
CA ASP A 63 -5.35 -2.49 16.57
C ASP A 63 -6.33 -3.64 16.31
N ALA A 64 -6.69 -3.89 15.04
CA ALA A 64 -7.57 -4.99 14.65
C ALA A 64 -7.01 -6.35 15.09
N LEU A 65 -5.71 -6.57 14.84
CA LEU A 65 -5.04 -7.82 15.24
C LEU A 65 -5.00 -7.99 16.77
N SER A 66 -4.71 -6.90 17.50
CA SER A 66 -4.66 -6.93 18.98
C SER A 66 -6.02 -7.24 19.60
N ASN A 67 -7.11 -6.83 18.95
CA ASN A 67 -8.48 -7.11 19.38
C ASN A 67 -9.02 -8.44 18.85
N GLY A 68 -8.25 -9.19 18.06
CA GLY A 68 -8.69 -10.43 17.42
C GLY A 68 -9.75 -10.23 16.32
N ASP A 69 -9.89 -9.02 15.78
CA ASP A 69 -10.82 -8.69 14.69
C ASP A 69 -10.26 -9.13 13.34
N LEU A 70 -10.32 -10.44 13.07
CA LEU A 70 -9.84 -11.04 11.83
C LEU A 70 -10.62 -10.57 10.61
N LYS A 71 -11.88 -10.14 10.78
CA LYS A 71 -12.68 -9.62 9.68
C LYS A 71 -12.12 -8.28 9.23
N ARG A 72 -11.90 -7.34 10.16
CA ARG A 72 -11.31 -6.03 9.82
C ARG A 72 -9.89 -6.18 9.32
N MET A 73 -9.09 -7.08 9.91
CA MET A 73 -7.76 -7.40 9.41
C MET A 73 -7.79 -7.89 7.95
N GLY A 74 -8.77 -8.74 7.61
CA GLY A 74 -8.97 -9.23 6.26
C GLY A 74 -9.32 -8.12 5.25
N GLU A 75 -10.13 -7.16 5.65
CA GLU A 75 -10.47 -5.97 4.85
C GLU A 75 -9.25 -5.09 4.63
N LEU A 76 -8.49 -4.79 5.68
CA LEU A 76 -7.27 -3.96 5.62
C LEU A 76 -6.19 -4.57 4.74
N MET A 77 -6.02 -5.90 4.76
CA MET A 77 -5.09 -6.59 3.86
C MET A 77 -5.52 -6.46 2.40
N ALA A 78 -6.82 -6.58 2.12
CA ALA A 78 -7.36 -6.44 0.77
C ALA A 78 -7.23 -5.00 0.24
N GLU A 79 -7.57 -4.00 1.07
CA GLU A 79 -7.39 -2.56 0.75
C GLU A 79 -5.92 -2.24 0.47
N SER A 80 -5.02 -2.80 1.27
CA SER A 80 -3.60 -2.63 1.07
C SER A 80 -3.12 -3.28 -0.24
N HIS A 81 -3.58 -4.50 -0.56
CA HIS A 81 -3.25 -5.14 -1.83
C HIS A 81 -3.70 -4.31 -3.04
N ALA A 82 -4.93 -3.80 -2.99
CA ALA A 82 -5.45 -2.90 -4.01
C ALA A 82 -4.59 -1.63 -4.12
N SER A 83 -4.21 -1.00 -3.01
CA SER A 83 -3.33 0.18 -3.05
C SER A 83 -1.95 -0.14 -3.62
N MET A 84 -1.36 -1.30 -3.30
CA MET A 84 -0.08 -1.73 -3.90
C MET A 84 -0.19 -2.00 -5.40
N ARG A 85 -1.33 -2.47 -5.89
CA ARG A 85 -1.60 -2.68 -7.33
C ARG A 85 -1.87 -1.38 -8.07
N ASP A 86 -2.76 -0.54 -7.54
CA ASP A 86 -3.40 0.54 -8.28
C ASP A 86 -2.71 1.91 -8.05
N ASP A 87 -2.26 2.17 -6.82
CA ASP A 87 -1.58 3.41 -6.44
C ASP A 87 -0.06 3.26 -6.44
N PHE A 88 0.47 2.16 -5.93
CA PHE A 88 1.92 1.94 -5.89
C PHE A 88 2.44 1.18 -7.12
N GLU A 89 1.58 0.46 -7.83
CA GLU A 89 1.89 -0.28 -9.05
C GLU A 89 3.12 -1.19 -8.88
N ILE A 90 3.11 -2.02 -7.83
CA ILE A 90 4.18 -2.97 -7.51
C ILE A 90 3.73 -4.43 -7.53
N THR A 91 2.47 -4.73 -7.84
CA THR A 91 2.04 -6.12 -8.06
C THR A 91 2.35 -6.57 -9.48
N VAL A 92 2.13 -7.86 -9.74
CA VAL A 92 2.19 -8.48 -11.07
C VAL A 92 1.03 -9.46 -11.21
N PRO A 93 0.54 -9.77 -12.43
CA PRO A 93 -0.64 -10.61 -12.61
C PRO A 93 -0.61 -11.97 -11.90
N PRO A 94 0.53 -12.70 -11.84
CA PRO A 94 0.60 -13.94 -11.05
C PRO A 94 0.37 -13.73 -9.55
N ILE A 95 0.84 -12.61 -8.99
CA ILE A 95 0.62 -12.29 -7.57
C ILE A 95 -0.84 -11.94 -7.33
N ASP A 96 -1.44 -11.11 -8.19
CA ASP A 96 -2.85 -10.74 -8.08
C ASP A 96 -3.74 -11.99 -8.17
N GLN A 97 -3.44 -12.90 -9.09
CA GLN A 97 -4.18 -14.17 -9.22
C GLN A 97 -4.07 -15.05 -7.97
N LEU A 98 -2.88 -15.13 -7.35
CA LEU A 98 -2.71 -15.88 -6.10
C LEU A 98 -3.51 -15.26 -4.95
N VAL A 99 -3.56 -13.93 -4.86
CA VAL A 99 -4.39 -13.24 -3.86
C VAL A 99 -5.87 -13.55 -4.06
N GLU A 100 -6.38 -13.50 -5.29
CA GLU A 100 -7.79 -13.81 -5.59
C GLU A 100 -8.16 -15.26 -5.22
N ILE A 101 -7.31 -16.24 -5.59
CA ILE A 101 -7.53 -17.65 -5.27
C ILE A 101 -7.61 -17.85 -3.74
N VAL A 102 -6.64 -17.30 -3.02
CA VAL A 102 -6.58 -17.46 -1.56
C VAL A 102 -7.72 -16.69 -0.88
N LYS A 103 -8.10 -15.52 -1.38
CA LYS A 103 -9.23 -14.75 -0.82
C LYS A 103 -10.54 -15.50 -0.96
N ALA A 104 -10.76 -16.18 -2.09
CA ALA A 104 -11.94 -17.00 -2.30
C ALA A 104 -12.03 -18.17 -1.30
N GLU A 105 -10.91 -18.78 -0.94
CA GLU A 105 -10.85 -19.88 0.03
C GLU A 105 -11.01 -19.39 1.48
N ILE A 106 -10.29 -18.34 1.88
CA ILE A 106 -10.33 -17.81 3.25
C ILE A 106 -11.69 -17.16 3.54
N GLY A 107 -12.24 -16.44 2.56
CA GLY A 107 -13.49 -15.70 2.69
C GLY A 107 -13.39 -14.58 3.74
N PRO A 108 -14.36 -14.47 4.67
CA PRO A 108 -14.37 -13.43 5.70
C PRO A 108 -13.54 -13.77 6.94
N ARG A 109 -12.90 -14.95 6.98
CA ARG A 109 -12.20 -15.47 8.17
C ARG A 109 -10.79 -14.88 8.37
N GLY A 110 -10.31 -14.11 7.40
CA GLY A 110 -8.97 -13.57 7.39
C GLY A 110 -8.66 -12.82 6.10
N GLY A 111 -7.37 -12.67 5.81
CA GLY A 111 -6.88 -11.75 4.78
C GLY A 111 -5.71 -12.30 3.99
N VAL A 112 -5.52 -11.77 2.79
CA VAL A 112 -4.36 -12.09 1.96
C VAL A 112 -3.93 -10.86 1.17
N ARG A 113 -2.61 -10.66 1.04
CA ARG A 113 -2.01 -9.61 0.21
C ARG A 113 -0.63 -10.04 -0.27
N MET A 114 -0.10 -9.35 -1.28
CA MET A 114 1.33 -9.41 -1.57
C MET A 114 2.18 -8.95 -0.38
N THR A 115 3.40 -9.46 -0.28
CA THR A 115 4.38 -9.04 0.73
C THR A 115 5.78 -8.88 0.14
N GLY A 116 6.62 -8.08 0.79
CA GLY A 116 7.96 -7.73 0.33
C GLY A 116 7.98 -6.55 -0.68
N GLY A 117 9.09 -6.40 -1.39
CA GLY A 117 9.33 -5.26 -2.28
C GLY A 117 8.53 -5.24 -3.59
N GLY A 118 7.72 -6.27 -3.84
CA GLY A 118 6.89 -6.41 -5.04
C GLY A 118 7.62 -6.86 -6.30
N PHE A 119 6.95 -6.66 -7.43
CA PHE A 119 7.33 -7.10 -8.78
C PHE A 119 7.47 -8.62 -8.90
N GLY A 120 6.66 -9.36 -8.13
CA GLY A 120 6.72 -10.81 -7.95
C GLY A 120 6.88 -11.18 -6.47
N GLY A 121 7.45 -12.36 -6.22
CA GLY A 121 7.74 -12.83 -4.86
C GLY A 121 6.59 -13.63 -4.25
N CYS A 122 6.14 -13.22 -3.06
CA CYS A 122 5.24 -14.00 -2.22
C CYS A 122 3.96 -13.22 -1.85
N ILE A 123 2.95 -13.98 -1.45
CA ILE A 123 1.78 -13.47 -0.73
C ILE A 123 1.88 -13.89 0.75
N VAL A 124 1.22 -13.13 1.62
CA VAL A 124 1.00 -13.49 3.02
C VAL A 124 -0.50 -13.61 3.25
N ALA A 125 -0.90 -14.65 3.98
CA ALA A 125 -2.28 -14.93 4.32
C ALA A 125 -2.41 -15.16 5.83
N LEU A 126 -3.53 -14.71 6.40
CA LEU A 126 -3.94 -14.86 7.79
C LEU A 126 -5.26 -15.63 7.86
#